data_AF-A0A962PCG0-F1
#
_entry.id   AF-A0A962PCG0-F1
#
_cell.length_a   1.000
_cell.length_b   1.000
_cell.length_c   1.000
_cell.angle_alpha   90.00
_cell.angle_beta   90.00
_cell.angle_gamma   90.00
#
_symmetry.space_group_name_H-M   'P 1'
#
loop_
_entity.id
_entity.type
_entity.pdbx_description
1 polymer ?
#
loop_
_entity_poly.entity_id
_entity_poly.type
_entity_poly.pdbx_seq_one_letter_code
_entity_poly.pdbx_strand_id
1 'polypeptide(L)' 'VIKASHSFNLLDARRAISVTERQRYILRVRQLARAVAQSYVQARARLGFPMASPELRDEVLAKLAAESK' A
#
# COMPACT_ATOMS: atom_id res chain seq x y z
N VAL A 1 0.42 -8.98 -1.72
CA VAL A 1 1.73 -8.30 -1.89
C VAL A 1 2.89 -9.24 -1.63
N ILE A 2 3.01 -9.83 -0.43
CA ILE A 2 4.17 -10.65 -0.01
C ILE A 2 4.55 -11.76 -1.01
N LYS A 3 3.60 -12.60 -1.45
CA LYS A 3 3.87 -13.66 -2.43
C LYS A 3 4.39 -13.14 -3.77
N ALA A 4 3.85 -11.99 -4.24
CA ALA A 4 4.28 -11.36 -5.48
C ALA A 4 5.71 -10.80 -5.35
N SER A 5 6.02 -10.13 -4.24
CA SER A 5 7.38 -9.64 -3.95
C SER A 5 8.39 -10.78 -3.86
N HIS A 6 8.04 -11.87 -3.18
CA HIS A 6 8.92 -13.03 -3.05
C HIS A 6 9.20 -13.69 -4.42
N SER A 7 8.15 -13.91 -5.21
CA SER A 7 8.29 -14.49 -6.55
C SER A 7 9.11 -13.59 -7.48
N PHE A 8 8.90 -12.27 -7.41
CA PHE A 8 9.73 -11.28 -8.11
C PHE A 8 11.20 -11.41 -7.73
N ASN A 9 11.52 -11.46 -6.43
CA ASN A 9 12.90 -11.59 -5.95
C ASN A 9 13.56 -12.88 -6.47
N LEU A 10 12.83 -14.00 -6.52
CA LEU A 10 13.34 -15.26 -7.07
C LEU A 10 13.66 -15.14 -8.56
N LEU A 11 12.78 -14.52 -9.35
CA LEU A 11 12.99 -14.31 -10.79
C LEU A 11 14.16 -13.35 -11.04
N ASP A 12 14.27 -12.29 -10.24
CA ASP A 12 15.32 -11.28 -10.35
C ASP A 12 16.71 -11.86 -10.02
N ALA A 13 16.80 -12.63 -8.94
CA ALA A 13 18.04 -13.30 -8.53
C ALA A 13 18.51 -14.32 -9.57
N ARG A 14 17.58 -14.99 -10.26
CA ARG A 14 17.88 -15.92 -11.36
C ARG A 14 18.20 -15.22 -12.68
N ARG A 15 18.15 -13.88 -12.74
CA ARG A 15 18.29 -13.09 -13.98
C ARG A 15 17.32 -13.55 -15.08
N ALA A 16 16.15 -14.05 -14.67
CA ALA A 16 15.13 -14.58 -15.58
C ALA A 16 14.22 -13.48 -16.16
N ILE A 17 14.48 -12.22 -15.81
CA ILE A 17 13.74 -11.04 -16.28
C ILE A 17 14.71 -9.96 -16.76
N SER A 18 14.33 -9.25 -17.80
CA SER A 18 15.06 -8.10 -18.33
C SER A 18 14.96 -6.87 -17.43
N VAL A 19 15.79 -5.86 -17.68
CA VAL A 19 15.76 -4.57 -16.95
C VAL A 19 14.39 -3.88 -17.07
N THR A 20 13.78 -3.90 -18.26
CA THR A 20 12.46 -3.32 -18.49
C THR A 20 11.36 -4.09 -17.76
N GLU A 21 11.45 -5.42 -17.73
CA GLU A 21 10.51 -6.25 -16.97
C GLU A 21 10.66 -6.04 -15.46
N ARG A 22 11.88 -5.89 -14.94
CA ARG A 22 12.13 -5.56 -13.53
C ARG A 22 11.39 -4.29 -13.12
N GLN A 23 11.51 -3.20 -13.89
CA GLN A 23 10.81 -1.95 -13.61
C GLN A 23 9.29 -2.15 -13.59
N ARG A 24 8.75 -2.89 -14.58
CA ARG A 24 7.31 -3.20 -14.65
C ARG A 24 6.83 -4.00 -13.44
N TYR A 25 7.57 -5.02 -13.01
CA TYR A 25 7.21 -5.83 -11.84
C TYR A 25 7.24 -5.01 -10.55
N ILE A 26 8.26 -4.15 -10.37
CA ILE A 26 8.35 -3.25 -9.22
C ILE A 26 7.12 -2.34 -9.16
N LEU A 27 6.73 -1.74 -10.28
CA LEU A 27 5.53 -0.89 -10.34
C LEU A 27 4.26 -1.66 -9.96
N ARG A 28 4.09 -2.88 -10.48
CA ARG A 28 2.93 -3.74 -10.13
C ARG A 28 2.89 -4.06 -8.64
N VAL A 29 4.02 -4.45 -8.05
CA VAL A 29 4.09 -4.74 -6.60
C VAL A 29 3.80 -3.49 -5.77
N ARG A 30 4.32 -2.32 -6.17
CA ARG A 30 4.06 -1.04 -5.49
C ARG A 30 2.59 -0.61 -5.59
N GLN A 31 1.96 -0.78 -6.74
CA GLN A 31 0.53 -0.51 -6.91
C GLN A 31 -0.33 -1.39 -6.00
N LEU A 32 -0.01 -2.69 -5.91
CA LEU A 32 -0.67 -3.61 -4.99
C LEU A 32 -0.49 -3.17 -3.53
N ALA A 33 0.72 -2.76 -3.13
CA ALA A 33 0.99 -2.27 -1.78
C ALA A 33 0.20 -0.99 -1.46
N ARG A 34 0.15 -0.04 -2.41
CA ARG A 34 -0.63 1.20 -2.26
C ARG A 34 -2.12 0.93 -2.09
N ALA A 35 -2.69 0.02 -2.90
CA ALA A 35 -4.10 -0.33 -2.80
C ALA A 35 -4.44 -0.97 -1.44
N VAL A 36 -3.57 -1.88 -0.94
CA VAL A 36 -3.73 -2.47 0.39
C VAL A 36 -3.64 -1.40 1.48
N ALA A 37 -2.69 -0.48 1.39
CA ALA A 37 -2.54 0.61 2.36
C ALA A 37 -3.78 1.53 2.39
N GLN A 38 -4.30 1.91 1.22
CA GLN A 38 -5.53 2.71 1.12
C GLN A 38 -6.73 1.98 1.74
N SER A 39 -6.90 0.70 1.41
CA SER A 39 -7.97 -0.13 1.99
C SER A 39 -7.86 -0.24 3.51
N TYR A 40 -6.63 -0.41 4.02
CA TYR A 40 -6.37 -0.44 5.46
C TYR A 40 -6.74 0.88 6.13
N VAL A 41 -6.30 2.01 5.59
CA VAL A 41 -6.65 3.35 6.12
C VAL A 41 -8.17 3.55 6.16
N GLN A 42 -8.88 3.20 5.09
CA GLN A 42 -10.35 3.27 5.05
C GLN A 42 -11.01 2.35 6.09
N ALA A 43 -10.52 1.12 6.25
CA ALA A 43 -11.03 0.20 7.26
C ALA A 43 -10.81 0.73 8.68
N ARG A 44 -9.66 1.37 8.94
CA ARG A 44 -9.37 2.00 10.24
C ARG A 44 -10.19 3.27 10.47
N ALA A 45 -10.46 4.05 9.43
CA ALA A 45 -11.33 5.23 9.51
C ALA A 45 -12.77 4.84 9.90
N ARG A 46 -13.31 3.75 9.34
CA ARG A 46 -14.63 3.22 9.75
C ARG A 46 -14.70 2.82 11.23
N LEU A 47 -13.57 2.43 11.82
CA LEU A 47 -13.46 2.10 13.23
C LEU A 47 -13.09 3.32 14.09
N GLY A 48 -12.90 4.51 13.50
CA GLY A 48 -12.48 5.72 14.20
C GLY A 48 -11.06 5.66 14.76
N PHE A 49 -10.14 4.90 14.14
CA PHE A 49 -8.74 4.74 14.56
C PHE A 49 -8.54 4.52 16.09
N PRO A 50 -9.03 3.41 16.67
CA PRO A 50 -9.06 3.22 18.14
C PRO A 50 -7.68 3.12 18.82
N MET A 51 -6.59 3.02 18.06
CA MET A 51 -5.22 2.93 18.59
C MET A 51 -4.36 4.17 18.24
N ALA A 52 -4.96 5.19 17.62
CA ALA A 52 -4.29 6.46 17.37
C ALA A 52 -4.48 7.39 18.58
N SER A 53 -3.56 8.35 18.78
CA SER A 53 -3.79 9.42 19.74
C SER A 53 -5.01 10.26 19.29
N PRO A 54 -5.74 10.89 20.23
CA PRO A 54 -6.92 11.68 19.88
C PRO A 54 -6.62 12.77 18.83
N GLU A 55 -5.48 13.44 18.97
CA GLU A 55 -5.06 14.54 18.09
C GLU A 55 -4.85 14.06 16.65
N LEU A 56 -4.10 12.96 16.49
CA LEU A 56 -3.80 12.38 15.18
C LEU A 56 -5.04 11.77 14.52
N ARG A 57 -5.91 11.13 15.31
CA ARG A 57 -7.17 10.57 14.82
C ARG A 57 -8.03 11.66 14.21
N ASP A 58 -8.24 12.74 14.96
CA ASP A 58 -9.18 13.78 14.58
C ASP A 58 -8.65 14.56 13.36
N GLU A 59 -7.34 14.81 13.29
CA GLU A 59 -6.67 15.39 12.12
C GLU A 59 -6.85 14.52 10.85
N VAL A 60 -6.60 13.22 10.97
CA VAL A 60 -6.67 12.29 9.82
C VAL A 60 -8.12 12.10 9.35
N LEU A 61 -9.08 12.00 10.27
CA LEU A 61 -10.50 11.93 9.92
C LEU A 61 -10.97 13.21 9.21
N ALA A 62 -10.54 14.38 9.66
CA ALA A 62 -10.84 15.64 8.99
C ALA A 62 -10.26 15.69 7.56
N LYS A 63 -9.01 15.24 7.37
CA LYS A 63 -8.37 15.13 6.05
C LYS A 63 -9.12 14.18 5.12
N LEU A 64 -9.49 12.99 5.61
CA LEU A 64 -10.23 11.98 4.82
C LEU A 64 -11.63 12.47 4.43
N ALA A 65 -12.30 13.24 5.29
CA ALA A 65 -13.58 13.85 4.98
C ALA A 65 -13.45 14.93 3.90
N ALA A 66 -12.36 15.71 3.90
CA ALA A 66 -12.07 16.71 2.87
C ALA A 66 -11.74 16.08 1.51
N GLU A 67 -11.02 14.96 1.47
CA GLU A 67 -10.69 14.23 0.25
C GLU A 67 -11.89 13.51 -0.39
N SER A 68 -12.96 13.25 0.38
CA SER A 68 -14.17 12.57 -0.11
C SER A 68 -15.23 13.53 -0.67
N LYS A 69 -14.96 14.84 -0.66
CA LYS A 69 -15.86 15.92 -1.08
C LYS A 69 -15.42 16.49 -2.42
#